data_AF-A0A9P7FNQ1-F1
#
_entry.id   AF-A0A9P7FNQ1-F1
#
_cell.length_a   1.000
_cell.length_b   1.000
_cell.length_c   1.000
_cell.angle_alpha   90.00
_cell.angle_beta   90.00
_cell.angle_gamma   90.00
#
_symmetry.space_group_name_H-M   'P 1'
#
loop_
_entity.id
_entity.type
_entity.pdbx_description
1 polymer ?
#
loop_
_entity_poly.entity_id
_entity_poly.type
_entity_poly.pdbx_seq_one_letter_code
_entity_poly.pdbx_strand_id
1 'polypeptide(L)'
;MAMLLKLPQNPKTKTGYAGNAIFGNILSQTWFKDASLPGIIYKQYFNPISLETLALMFSLVDFGIKEWDTGRYVPKAFKEQDIIHNHKAFCADLQEWHSLSIPVTTNKRKKMFDHACKTAGAARPQLTGEAKERALQELKGHTGETDSDENSIDGSDEEDDDTV
;
A
#
# COMPACT_ATOMS: atom_id res chain seq x y z
N MET A 1 -28.18 8.24 12.14
CA MET A 1 -26.83 7.70 11.86
C MET A 1 -26.44 7.76 10.37
N ALA A 2 -26.87 8.80 9.64
CA ALA A 2 -26.57 8.98 8.21
C ALA A 2 -25.18 9.61 7.92
N MET A 3 -24.21 9.49 8.84
CA MET A 3 -23.18 10.52 9.02
C MET A 3 -21.76 10.04 9.38
N LEU A 4 -21.33 8.85 8.98
CA LEU A 4 -19.90 8.65 8.67
C LEU A 4 -19.67 9.00 7.19
N LEU A 5 -20.00 10.26 6.90
CA LEU A 5 -19.96 10.93 5.61
C LEU A 5 -18.77 10.43 4.76
N LYS A 6 -19.06 9.63 3.72
CA LYS A 6 -18.33 9.69 2.44
C LYS A 6 -16.79 9.69 2.58
N LEU A 7 -16.20 8.78 3.37
CA LEU A 7 -14.75 8.62 3.69
C LEU A 7 -13.80 9.67 3.06
N PRO A 8 -13.78 10.91 3.56
CA PRO A 8 -12.76 11.87 3.20
C PRO A 8 -11.43 11.39 3.79
N GLN A 9 -10.34 11.64 3.07
CA GLN A 9 -8.99 11.46 3.60
C GLN A 9 -8.78 12.23 4.91
N ASN A 10 -9.45 13.39 5.07
CA ASN A 10 -9.45 14.15 6.31
C ASN A 10 -10.89 14.37 6.85
N PRO A 11 -11.24 13.79 8.00
CA PRO A 11 -12.59 13.88 8.57
C PRO A 11 -12.94 15.28 9.09
N LYS A 12 -11.95 16.09 9.49
CA LYS A 12 -12.18 17.44 10.03
C LYS A 12 -12.49 18.45 8.91
N THR A 13 -11.74 18.38 7.82
CA THR A 13 -11.90 19.29 6.67
C THR A 13 -12.86 18.74 5.61
N LYS A 14 -13.29 17.47 5.73
CA LYS A 14 -14.10 16.73 4.74
C LYS A 14 -13.47 16.73 3.33
N THR A 15 -12.13 16.75 3.26
CA THR A 15 -11.39 16.75 1.99
C THR A 15 -10.83 15.37 1.65
N GLY A 16 -10.63 15.12 0.35
CA GLY A 16 -10.00 13.88 -0.13
C GLY A 16 -10.95 12.69 -0.19
N TYR A 17 -12.17 12.89 -0.69
CA TYR A 17 -13.11 11.80 -0.99
C TYR A 17 -12.43 10.69 -1.82
N ALA A 18 -12.66 9.43 -1.43
CA ALA A 18 -12.04 8.24 -2.02
C ALA A 18 -10.49 8.22 -2.00
N GLY A 19 -9.85 9.09 -1.21
CA GLY A 19 -8.40 9.21 -1.08
C GLY A 19 -7.81 8.66 0.22
N ASN A 20 -8.63 7.98 1.03
CA ASN A 20 -8.17 7.41 2.30
C ASN A 20 -7.22 6.23 2.06
N ALA A 21 -6.12 6.16 2.84
CA ALA A 21 -5.10 5.11 2.73
C ALA A 21 -5.68 3.70 2.97
N ILE A 22 -6.81 3.57 3.67
CA ILE A 22 -7.49 2.29 3.87
C ILE A 22 -7.81 1.59 2.55
N PHE A 23 -8.16 2.33 1.49
CA PHE A 23 -8.47 1.75 0.19
C PHE A 23 -7.23 1.16 -0.48
N GLY A 24 -6.08 1.81 -0.35
CA GLY A 24 -4.80 1.26 -0.79
C GLY A 24 -4.45 -0.03 -0.04
N ASN A 25 -4.64 -0.04 1.28
CA ASN A 25 -4.39 -1.20 2.11
C ASN A 25 -5.32 -2.38 1.77
N ILE A 26 -6.60 -2.11 1.53
CA ILE A 26 -7.57 -3.13 1.09
C ILE A 26 -7.11 -3.70 -0.26
N LEU A 27 -6.87 -2.85 -1.27
CA LEU A 27 -6.40 -3.28 -2.60
C LEU A 27 -5.16 -4.18 -2.52
N SER A 28 -4.15 -3.75 -1.76
CA SER A 28 -2.90 -4.51 -1.58
C SER A 28 -3.11 -5.85 -0.88
N GLN A 29 -4.05 -5.98 0.04
CA GLN A 29 -4.28 -7.24 0.74
C GLN A 29 -5.18 -8.22 -0.04
N THR A 30 -6.12 -7.71 -0.84
CA THR A 30 -7.13 -8.54 -1.51
C THR A 30 -6.78 -8.89 -2.95
N TRP A 31 -6.28 -7.94 -3.75
CA TRP A 31 -6.06 -8.14 -5.18
C TRP A 31 -4.59 -7.95 -5.61
N PHE A 32 -3.78 -7.26 -4.82
CA PHE A 32 -2.42 -6.83 -5.16
C PHE A 32 -1.38 -7.23 -4.09
N LYS A 33 -1.49 -8.44 -3.53
CA LYS A 33 -0.57 -8.94 -2.50
C LYS A 33 0.70 -9.53 -3.11
N ASP A 34 0.56 -10.31 -4.17
CA ASP A 34 1.64 -10.97 -4.88
C ASP A 34 1.28 -11.16 -6.37
N ALA A 35 2.25 -11.67 -7.13
CA ALA A 35 2.12 -11.80 -8.58
C ALA A 35 1.07 -12.81 -9.07
N SER A 36 0.61 -13.70 -8.18
CA SER A 36 -0.40 -14.71 -8.51
C SER A 36 -1.83 -14.21 -8.34
N LEU A 37 -2.03 -13.03 -7.74
CA LEU A 37 -3.37 -12.51 -7.50
C LEU A 37 -3.99 -11.83 -8.73
N PRO A 38 -5.34 -11.82 -8.82
CA PRO A 38 -6.05 -11.30 -9.99
C PRO A 38 -5.72 -9.85 -10.35
N GLY A 39 -5.39 -8.99 -9.37
CA GLY A 39 -5.02 -7.60 -9.63
C GLY A 39 -3.71 -7.47 -10.43
N ILE A 40 -2.82 -8.47 -10.34
CA ILE A 40 -1.56 -8.53 -11.09
C ILE A 40 -1.70 -9.33 -12.38
N ILE A 41 -2.49 -10.41 -12.38
CA ILE A 41 -2.73 -11.21 -13.61
C ILE A 41 -3.55 -10.41 -14.62
N TYR A 42 -4.59 -9.72 -14.16
CA TYR A 42 -5.55 -9.03 -15.02
C TYR A 42 -5.48 -7.51 -14.90
N LYS A 43 -4.25 -6.96 -14.87
CA LYS A 43 -3.96 -5.52 -14.71
C LYS A 43 -4.81 -4.60 -15.59
N GLN A 44 -5.12 -5.02 -16.81
CA GLN A 44 -5.93 -4.23 -17.74
C GLN A 44 -7.33 -3.90 -17.23
N TYR A 45 -7.92 -4.74 -16.37
CA TYR A 45 -9.25 -4.49 -15.80
C TYR A 45 -9.21 -3.62 -14.54
N PHE A 46 -8.01 -3.39 -14.00
CA PHE A 46 -7.80 -2.58 -12.80
C PHE A 46 -7.06 -1.26 -13.08
N ASN A 47 -6.74 -0.94 -14.34
CA ASN A 47 -6.03 0.28 -14.71
C ASN A 47 -6.89 1.22 -15.58
N PRO A 48 -7.37 2.36 -15.05
CA PRO A 48 -7.34 2.77 -13.64
C PRO A 48 -8.28 1.92 -12.78
N ILE A 49 -8.14 1.94 -11.45
CA ILE A 49 -9.10 1.25 -10.55
C ILE A 49 -10.52 1.69 -10.92
N SER A 50 -11.43 0.75 -11.16
CA SER A 50 -12.79 1.08 -11.60
C SER A 50 -13.61 1.73 -10.47
N LEU A 51 -14.67 2.45 -10.84
CA LEU A 51 -15.56 3.04 -9.85
C LEU A 51 -16.33 1.94 -9.10
N GLU A 52 -16.61 0.84 -9.77
CA GLU A 52 -17.25 -0.36 -9.21
C GLU A 52 -16.37 -1.01 -8.15
N THR A 53 -15.05 -1.14 -8.40
CA THR A 53 -14.10 -1.64 -7.40
C THR A 53 -14.03 -0.71 -6.18
N LEU A 54 -14.02 0.62 -6.41
CA LEU A 54 -14.10 1.58 -5.31
C LEU A 54 -15.41 1.41 -4.52
N ALA A 55 -16.56 1.31 -5.19
CA ALA A 55 -17.86 1.18 -4.55
C ALA A 55 -17.95 -0.11 -3.71
N LEU A 56 -17.38 -1.21 -4.20
CA LEU A 56 -17.27 -2.45 -3.43
C LEU A 56 -16.44 -2.25 -2.17
N MET A 57 -15.30 -1.56 -2.24
CA MET A 57 -14.49 -1.27 -1.05
C MET A 57 -15.21 -0.37 -0.05
N PHE A 58 -15.94 0.65 -0.51
CA PHE A 58 -16.79 1.46 0.37
C PHE A 58 -17.85 0.58 1.07
N SER A 59 -18.43 -0.37 0.34
CA SER A 59 -19.42 -1.32 0.89
C SER A 59 -18.81 -2.25 1.93
N LEU A 60 -17.60 -2.74 1.70
CA LEU A 60 -16.86 -3.58 2.66
C LEU A 60 -16.52 -2.80 3.94
N VAL A 61 -16.09 -1.55 3.82
CA VAL A 61 -15.78 -0.71 4.99
C VAL A 61 -17.06 -0.38 5.78
N ASP A 62 -18.15 0.00 5.10
CA ASP A 62 -19.45 0.25 5.75
C ASP A 62 -19.97 -1.00 6.47
N PHE A 63 -19.85 -2.16 5.83
CA PHE A 63 -20.22 -3.43 6.44
C PHE A 63 -19.37 -3.75 7.67
N GLY A 64 -18.05 -3.63 7.57
CA GLY A 64 -17.15 -3.87 8.69
C GLY A 64 -17.46 -2.95 9.88
N ILE A 65 -17.77 -1.67 9.64
CA ILE A 65 -18.19 -0.74 10.70
C ILE A 65 -19.50 -1.22 11.36
N LYS A 66 -20.46 -1.73 10.58
CA LYS A 66 -21.75 -2.25 11.10
C LYS A 66 -21.63 -3.54 11.91
N GLU A 67 -20.52 -4.27 11.81
CA GLU A 67 -20.24 -5.40 12.70
C GLU A 67 -19.89 -4.92 14.12
N TRP A 68 -19.46 -3.67 14.28
CA TRP A 68 -19.07 -3.07 15.57
C TRP A 68 -20.10 -2.09 16.13
N ASP A 69 -21.24 -1.90 15.45
CA ASP A 69 -22.24 -0.85 15.79
C ASP A 69 -22.82 -1.00 17.22
N THR A 70 -22.85 -2.20 17.76
CA THR A 70 -23.31 -2.47 19.14
C THR A 70 -22.27 -2.15 20.21
N GLY A 71 -21.08 -1.67 19.82
CA GLY A 71 -19.90 -1.53 20.69
C GLY A 71 -19.18 -2.85 20.97
N ARG A 72 -19.67 -3.97 20.40
CA ARG A 72 -19.02 -5.29 20.42
C ARG A 72 -19.01 -5.84 19.00
N TYR A 73 -18.01 -6.66 18.68
CA TYR A 73 -17.93 -7.35 17.40
C TYR A 73 -19.03 -8.41 17.30
N VAL A 74 -19.91 -8.22 16.33
CA VAL A 74 -20.96 -9.18 15.95
C VAL A 74 -20.70 -9.61 14.51
N PRO A 75 -20.12 -10.81 14.28
CA PRO A 75 -19.80 -11.26 12.94
C PRO A 75 -21.09 -11.40 12.12
N LYS A 76 -21.08 -10.85 10.91
CA LYS A 76 -22.19 -10.93 9.96
C LYS A 76 -21.69 -11.54 8.65
N ALA A 77 -22.58 -12.18 7.91
CA ALA A 77 -22.25 -12.62 6.56
C ALA A 77 -22.37 -11.44 5.58
N PHE A 78 -21.35 -11.22 4.75
CA PHE A 78 -21.40 -10.22 3.69
C PHE A 78 -22.30 -10.71 2.54
N LYS A 79 -23.61 -10.42 2.62
CA LYS A 79 -24.61 -10.83 1.62
C LYS A 79 -25.14 -9.61 0.86
N GLU A 80 -25.37 -9.78 -0.44
CA GLU A 80 -25.88 -8.73 -1.31
C GLU A 80 -27.15 -8.07 -0.78
N GLN A 81 -28.13 -8.86 -0.35
CA GLN A 81 -29.41 -8.38 0.18
C GLN A 81 -29.25 -7.38 1.35
N ASP A 82 -28.17 -7.49 2.13
CA ASP A 82 -27.93 -6.68 3.32
C ASP A 82 -27.14 -5.40 3.00
N ILE A 83 -26.48 -5.34 1.85
CA ILE A 83 -25.58 -4.24 1.45
C ILE A 83 -26.06 -3.47 0.21
N ILE A 84 -26.96 -4.04 -0.59
CA ILE A 84 -27.31 -3.56 -1.94
C ILE A 84 -27.78 -2.10 -1.95
N HIS A 85 -28.51 -1.68 -0.92
CA HIS A 85 -28.98 -0.30 -0.80
C HIS A 85 -27.81 0.68 -0.67
N ASN A 86 -26.89 0.41 0.26
CA ASN A 86 -25.71 1.26 0.49
C ASN A 86 -24.72 1.16 -0.68
N HIS A 87 -24.54 -0.02 -1.25
CA HIS A 87 -23.69 -0.21 -2.43
C HIS A 87 -24.14 0.65 -3.60
N LYS A 88 -25.44 0.67 -3.92
CA LYS A 88 -26.01 1.52 -4.97
C LYS A 88 -25.80 3.01 -4.69
N ALA A 89 -25.94 3.44 -3.43
CA ALA A 89 -25.65 4.81 -3.04
C ALA A 89 -24.16 5.16 -3.26
N PHE A 90 -23.23 4.28 -2.87
CA PHE A 90 -21.81 4.49 -3.13
C PHE A 90 -21.47 4.55 -4.62
N CYS A 91 -22.10 3.71 -5.45
CA CYS A 91 -21.94 3.80 -6.90
C CYS A 91 -22.37 5.18 -7.43
N ALA A 92 -23.55 5.67 -7.01
CA ALA A 92 -24.04 6.99 -7.42
C ALA A 92 -23.09 8.11 -6.97
N ASP A 93 -22.65 8.07 -5.71
CA ASP A 93 -21.72 9.06 -5.16
C ASP A 93 -20.36 9.07 -5.89
N LEU A 94 -19.84 7.91 -6.26
CA LEU A 94 -18.57 7.78 -6.98
C LEU A 94 -18.69 8.26 -8.43
N GLN A 95 -19.84 8.03 -9.07
CA GLN A 95 -20.13 8.57 -10.40
C GLN A 95 -20.24 10.10 -10.38
N GLU A 96 -20.94 10.66 -9.38
CA GLU A 96 -21.00 12.11 -9.16
C GLU A 96 -19.60 12.68 -8.90
N TRP A 97 -18.83 12.06 -8.01
CA TRP A 97 -17.45 12.48 -7.75
C TRP A 97 -16.58 12.43 -9.01
N HIS A 98 -16.73 11.40 -9.83
CA HIS A 98 -16.00 11.26 -11.09
C HIS A 98 -16.37 12.38 -12.08
N SER A 99 -17.66 12.74 -12.16
CA SER A 99 -18.15 13.76 -13.08
C SER A 99 -17.70 15.19 -12.70
N LEU A 100 -17.46 15.46 -11.40
CA LEU A 100 -16.90 16.74 -10.95
C LEU A 100 -15.56 17.08 -11.62
N SER A 101 -14.73 16.06 -11.90
CA SER A 101 -13.50 16.23 -12.69
C SER A 101 -12.95 14.88 -13.13
N ILE A 102 -13.33 14.45 -14.34
CA ILE A 102 -12.90 13.19 -14.96
C ILE A 102 -11.35 13.04 -14.98
N PRO A 103 -10.55 14.06 -15.36
CA PRO A 103 -9.10 13.90 -15.43
C PRO A 103 -8.46 13.67 -14.06
N VAL A 104 -8.82 14.49 -13.06
CA VAL A 104 -8.27 14.40 -11.69
C VAL A 104 -8.63 13.07 -11.04
N THR A 105 -9.89 12.65 -11.13
CA THR A 105 -10.35 11.41 -10.50
C THR A 105 -9.77 10.17 -11.18
N THR A 106 -9.62 10.18 -12.50
CA THR A 106 -8.89 9.14 -13.25
C THR A 106 -7.43 9.06 -12.83
N ASN A 107 -6.74 10.21 -12.72
CA ASN A 107 -5.36 10.24 -12.24
C ASN A 107 -5.22 9.72 -10.81
N LYS A 108 -6.18 10.01 -9.92
CA LYS A 108 -6.20 9.46 -8.56
C LYS A 108 -6.33 7.94 -8.58
N ARG A 109 -7.29 7.40 -9.35
CA ARG A 109 -7.51 5.95 -9.48
C ARG A 109 -6.31 5.24 -10.11
N LYS A 110 -5.66 5.86 -11.09
CA LYS A 110 -4.42 5.36 -11.69
C LYS A 110 -3.27 5.33 -10.67
N LYS A 111 -3.09 6.39 -9.88
CA LYS A 111 -2.10 6.41 -8.79
C LYS A 111 -2.33 5.31 -7.75
N MET A 112 -3.59 5.02 -7.41
CA MET A 112 -3.92 3.89 -6.53
C MET A 112 -3.51 2.55 -7.13
N PHE A 113 -3.83 2.31 -8.41
CA PHE A 113 -3.41 1.11 -9.14
C PHE A 113 -1.88 0.96 -9.20
N ASP A 114 -1.18 2.02 -9.58
CA ASP A 114 0.29 2.02 -9.70
C ASP A 114 0.95 1.74 -8.35
N HIS A 115 0.42 2.33 -7.27
CA HIS A 115 0.89 2.05 -5.91
C HIS A 115 0.66 0.58 -5.54
N ALA A 116 -0.55 0.05 -5.76
CA ALA A 116 -0.88 -1.33 -5.42
C ALA A 116 0.03 -2.32 -6.17
N CYS A 117 0.31 -2.08 -7.47
CA CYS A 117 1.26 -2.88 -8.24
C CYS A 117 2.69 -2.84 -7.68
N LYS A 118 3.16 -1.67 -7.25
CA LYS A 118 4.49 -1.53 -6.63
C LYS A 118 4.60 -2.34 -5.34
N THR A 119 3.59 -2.24 -4.48
CA THR A 119 3.54 -2.98 -3.21
C THR A 119 3.50 -4.50 -3.42
N ALA A 120 2.81 -4.98 -4.46
CA ALA A 120 2.74 -6.40 -4.82
C ALA A 120 4.06 -7.01 -5.31
N GLY A 121 5.15 -6.23 -5.38
CA GLY A 121 6.40 -6.63 -6.03
C GLY A 121 6.32 -6.67 -7.56
N ALA A 122 5.19 -6.26 -8.16
CA ALA A 122 5.02 -6.21 -9.61
C ALA A 122 5.76 -5.05 -10.28
N ALA A 123 6.34 -4.15 -9.49
CA ALA A 123 7.32 -3.17 -9.93
C ALA A 123 8.52 -3.16 -8.96
N ARG A 124 9.30 -4.25 -8.94
CA ARG A 124 10.73 -4.06 -8.67
C ARG A 124 11.31 -3.39 -9.92
N PRO A 125 11.90 -2.20 -9.83
CA PRO A 125 12.74 -1.71 -10.92
C PRO A 125 13.79 -2.78 -11.17
N GLN A 126 13.74 -3.43 -12.34
CA GLN A 126 14.83 -4.29 -12.73
C GLN A 126 16.03 -3.39 -13.06
N LEU A 127 17.22 -3.77 -12.60
CA LEU A 127 18.48 -3.20 -13.09
C LEU A 127 18.60 -3.55 -14.58
N THR A 128 18.06 -2.70 -15.45
CA THR A 128 18.07 -2.88 -16.91
C THR A 128 18.75 -1.70 -17.59
N GLY A 129 19.47 -1.97 -18.67
CA GLY A 129 20.13 -0.95 -19.49
C GLY A 129 21.13 -0.12 -18.70
N GLU A 130 21.04 1.21 -18.85
CA GLU A 130 21.94 2.21 -18.24
C GLU A 130 22.05 2.09 -16.71
N ALA A 131 20.98 1.67 -16.02
CA ALA A 131 21.01 1.50 -14.57
C ALA A 131 21.95 0.34 -14.15
N LYS A 132 21.99 -0.74 -14.95
CA LYS A 132 22.89 -1.88 -14.73
C LYS A 132 24.35 -1.50 -15.04
N GLU A 133 24.54 -0.68 -16.07
CA GLU A 133 25.86 -0.24 -16.50
C GLU A 133 26.50 0.73 -15.51
N ARG A 134 25.71 1.67 -14.96
CA ARG A 134 26.13 2.56 -13.87
C ARG A 134 26.48 1.78 -12.60
N ALA A 135 25.63 0.82 -12.21
CA ALA A 135 25.91 -0.04 -11.06
C ALA A 135 27.18 -0.89 -11.26
N LEU A 136 27.45 -1.38 -12.48
CA LEU A 136 28.71 -2.05 -12.83
C LEU A 136 29.92 -1.12 -12.74
N GLN A 137 29.78 0.15 -13.12
CA GLN A 137 30.84 1.15 -13.01
C GLN A 137 31.19 1.46 -11.55
N GLU A 138 30.17 1.61 -10.69
CA GLU A 138 30.34 1.83 -9.26
C GLU A 138 31.01 0.63 -8.57
N LEU A 139 30.58 -0.60 -8.92
CA LEU A 139 31.18 -1.84 -8.38
C LEU A 139 32.64 -2.04 -8.81
N LYS A 140 33.00 -1.68 -10.05
CA LYS A 140 34.39 -1.73 -10.52
C LYS A 140 35.32 -0.80 -9.75
N GLY A 141 34.79 0.23 -9.11
CA GLY A 141 35.53 1.17 -8.26
C GLY A 141 35.72 0.70 -6.81
N HIS A 142 35.19 -0.47 -6.45
CA HIS A 142 35.24 -0.98 -5.08
C HIS A 142 35.77 -2.42 -5.09
N THR A 143 37.04 -2.60 -4.72
CA THR A 143 37.72 -3.91 -4.65
C THR A 143 37.23 -4.80 -3.50
N GLY A 144 36.30 -4.32 -2.66
CA GLY A 144 35.72 -5.12 -1.59
C GLY A 144 36.70 -5.49 -0.47
N GLU A 145 37.85 -4.82 -0.41
CA GLU A 145 38.76 -4.92 0.73
C GLU A 145 38.26 -3.95 1.80
N THR A 146 37.38 -4.45 2.66
CA THR A 146 37.33 -3.97 4.05
C THR A 146 38.67 -4.30 4.66
N ASP A 147 39.48 -3.27 4.94
CA ASP A 147 40.74 -3.41 5.67
C ASP A 147 40.48 -4.23 6.94
N SER A 148 41.19 -5.34 7.05
CA SER A 148 41.26 -6.08 8.30
C SER A 148 42.11 -5.24 9.25
N ASP A 149 41.53 -4.78 10.35
CA ASP A 149 42.24 -4.09 11.42
C ASP A 149 43.30 -5.02 12.04
N GLU A 150 44.52 -5.03 11.49
CA GLU A 150 45.71 -5.48 12.22
C GLU A 150 46.15 -4.34 13.15
N ASN A 151 45.59 -4.30 14.36
CA ASN A 151 46.20 -3.54 15.44
C ASN A 151 47.17 -4.44 16.20
N SER A 152 48.42 -4.49 15.72
CA SER A 152 49.56 -4.96 16.47
C SER A 152 49.77 -4.04 17.68
N ILE A 153 49.50 -4.54 18.89
CA ILE A 153 50.05 -3.96 20.12
C ILE A 153 51.14 -4.93 20.59
N ASP A 154 52.37 -4.59 20.19
CA ASP A 154 53.58 -4.94 20.91
C ASP A 154 53.68 -3.99 22.12
N GLY A 155 53.86 -4.58 23.29
CA GLY A 155 53.77 -3.92 24.58
C GLY A 155 54.11 -4.92 25.68
N SER A 156 55.39 -5.30 25.70
CA SER A 156 56.09 -5.86 26.86
C SER A 156 55.64 -5.21 28.17
N ASP A 157 55.37 -6.03 29.19
CA ASP A 157 55.78 -5.79 30.58
C ASP A 157 55.65 -7.13 31.34
N GLU A 158 56.78 -7.81 31.51
CA GLU A 158 57.00 -8.71 32.64
C GLU A 158 57.35 -7.84 33.85
N GLU A 159 56.62 -7.97 34.97
CA GLU A 159 57.21 -7.96 36.31
C GLU A 159 56.29 -8.78 37.25
N ASP A 160 56.69 -10.03 37.49
CA ASP A 160 56.39 -10.77 38.71
C ASP A 160 57.50 -10.43 39.73
N ASP A 161 57.19 -9.81 40.87
CA ASP A 161 57.97 -9.98 42.11
C ASP A 161 57.16 -9.68 43.41
N ASP A 162 56.87 -10.78 44.10
CA ASP A 162 56.86 -11.09 45.54
C ASP A 162 55.93 -10.49 46.65
N THR A 163 55.42 -11.47 47.43
CA THR A 163 55.12 -11.54 48.88
C THR A 163 53.91 -10.75 49.46
N VAL A 164 53.01 -11.32 50.27
CA VAL A 164 53.14 -12.29 51.39
C VAL A 164 52.00 -13.31 51.42
#